data_AF-A0A943ZJG5-F1
#
_entry.id   AF-A0A943ZJG5-F1
#
_cell.length_a   1.000
_cell.length_b   1.000
_cell.length_c   1.000
_cell.angle_alpha   90.00
_cell.angle_beta   90.00
_cell.angle_gamma   90.00
#
_symmetry.space_group_name_H-M   'P 1'
#
loop_
_entity.id
_entity.type
_entity.pdbx_description
1 polymer ?
#
loop_
_entity_poly.entity_id
_entity_poly.type
_entity_poly.pdbx_seq_one_letter_code
_entity_poly.pdbx_strand_id
1 'polypeptide(L)'
;MITNEQAAKMFEQPTIEAVPTDMKRIIIPAYGFAGARDAKREEWGADGPFMEDVKGLVFHNPKDNCEQVLKQKDGCLICYDAPGRKEKINRYIEQHPETFNNIIHLNKFINYLKENVVNEGGKADLWDTDVNFAAGLKDAPAKEDIKIGKVFSSVKKKEAVNAVLVNPGVEFEGPAGTPQIADKDGAYLVKDGSGIRMVQKAEFLKAYSITKVPATNGRQFVRE
;
A
#
# COMPACT_ATOMS: atom_id res chain seq x y z
N MET A 1 29.94 -5.04 -17.36
CA MET A 1 28.55 -5.20 -17.81
C MET A 1 27.92 -6.42 -17.14
N ILE A 2 26.74 -6.26 -16.54
CA ILE A 2 25.87 -7.30 -15.99
C ILE A 2 24.82 -7.67 -17.05
N THR A 3 24.71 -8.96 -17.38
CA THR A 3 23.64 -9.46 -18.27
C THR A 3 22.33 -9.71 -17.52
N ASN A 4 21.22 -9.84 -18.25
CA ASN A 4 19.94 -10.21 -17.65
C ASN A 4 20.01 -11.55 -16.87
N GLU A 5 20.76 -12.54 -17.36
CA GLU A 5 20.95 -13.83 -16.67
C GLU A 5 21.75 -13.69 -15.37
N GLN A 6 22.81 -12.88 -15.38
CA GLN A 6 23.60 -12.60 -14.18
C GLN A 6 22.76 -11.85 -13.14
N ALA A 7 21.99 -10.84 -13.57
CA ALA A 7 21.08 -10.12 -12.70
C ALA A 7 20.04 -11.07 -12.08
N ALA A 8 19.45 -11.99 -12.86
CA ALA A 8 18.52 -12.98 -12.33
C ALA A 8 19.11 -13.83 -11.21
N LYS A 9 20.37 -14.28 -11.36
CA LYS A 9 21.11 -15.02 -10.32
C LYS A 9 21.37 -14.19 -9.06
N MET A 10 21.58 -12.88 -9.19
CA MET A 10 21.72 -12.00 -8.01
C MET A 10 20.45 -11.97 -7.15
N PHE A 11 19.27 -12.10 -7.76
CA PHE A 11 17.98 -12.17 -7.06
C PHE A 11 17.67 -13.54 -6.46
N GLU A 12 18.47 -14.57 -6.73
CA GLU A 12 18.37 -15.87 -6.04
C GLU A 12 19.03 -15.84 -4.65
N GLN A 13 19.82 -14.80 -4.38
CA GLN A 13 20.41 -14.53 -3.05
C GLN A 13 19.47 -13.65 -2.21
N PRO A 14 19.68 -13.57 -0.88
CA PRO A 14 18.99 -12.58 -0.06
C PRO A 14 19.19 -11.17 -0.62
N THR A 15 18.09 -10.47 -0.87
CA THR A 15 18.06 -9.13 -1.48
C THR A 15 17.43 -8.11 -0.55
N ILE A 16 17.58 -6.83 -0.89
CA ILE A 16 16.90 -5.73 -0.20
C ILE A 16 15.41 -5.81 -0.53
N GLU A 17 14.55 -5.74 0.47
CA GLU A 17 13.10 -5.61 0.25
C GLU A 17 12.72 -4.14 0.44
N ALA A 18 12.04 -3.56 -0.55
CA ALA A 18 11.57 -2.18 -0.50
C ALA A 18 10.12 -2.08 -0.95
N VAL A 19 9.45 -1.01 -0.50
CA VAL A 19 8.04 -0.74 -0.82
C VAL A 19 7.89 0.66 -1.40
N PRO A 20 7.03 0.86 -2.43
CA PRO A 20 6.80 2.20 -2.97
C PRO A 20 6.19 3.12 -1.91
N THR A 21 6.73 4.33 -1.78
CA THR A 21 6.29 5.29 -0.76
C THR A 21 4.91 5.86 -1.06
N ASP A 22 4.61 6.07 -2.33
CA ASP A 22 3.36 6.64 -2.85
C ASP A 22 2.19 5.64 -2.87
N MET A 23 2.48 4.33 -2.84
CA MET A 23 1.45 3.27 -2.86
C MET A 23 1.04 2.79 -1.47
N LYS A 24 1.64 3.34 -0.42
CA LYS A 24 1.27 3.01 0.95
C LYS A 24 -0.15 3.47 1.22
N ARG A 25 -0.92 2.65 1.94
CA ARG A 25 -2.33 2.87 2.25
C ARG A 25 -2.52 2.88 3.74
N ILE A 26 -3.32 3.80 4.23
CA ILE A 26 -3.78 3.83 5.61
C ILE A 26 -5.07 3.01 5.69
N ILE A 27 -5.10 2.04 6.59
CA ILE A 27 -6.26 1.20 6.89
C ILE A 27 -6.84 1.63 8.23
N ILE A 28 -8.15 1.87 8.24
CA ILE A 28 -8.91 2.28 9.42
C ILE A 28 -10.04 1.26 9.62
N PRO A 29 -9.85 0.24 10.48
CA PRO A 29 -10.90 -0.71 10.79
C PRO A 29 -12.09 0.00 11.44
N ALA A 30 -13.26 -0.08 10.80
CA ALA A 30 -14.42 0.75 11.09
C ALA A 30 -15.72 -0.08 11.05
N TYR A 31 -15.68 -1.25 11.67
CA TYR A 31 -16.79 -2.20 11.77
C TYR A 31 -17.43 -2.19 13.17
N GLY A 32 -18.49 -2.97 13.37
CA GLY A 32 -19.17 -3.14 14.66
C GLY A 32 -20.10 -2.00 15.08
N PHE A 33 -20.25 -0.96 14.25
CA PHE A 33 -21.10 0.20 14.54
C PHE A 33 -22.60 -0.14 14.55
N ALA A 34 -23.38 0.52 15.40
CA ALA A 34 -24.84 0.37 15.43
C ALA A 34 -25.56 1.19 14.34
N GLY A 35 -26.77 0.77 13.96
CA GLY A 35 -27.63 1.50 13.02
C GLY A 35 -27.36 1.23 11.54
N ALA A 36 -26.59 0.20 11.20
CA ALA A 36 -26.38 -0.25 9.83
C ALA A 36 -27.72 -0.61 9.16
N ARG A 37 -27.82 -0.33 7.85
CA ARG A 37 -29.03 -0.58 7.05
C ARG A 37 -28.79 -1.69 6.04
N ASP A 38 -29.86 -2.31 5.56
CA ASP A 38 -29.79 -3.23 4.43
C ASP A 38 -29.26 -2.49 3.21
N ALA A 39 -28.27 -3.07 2.56
CA ALA A 39 -27.64 -2.57 1.36
C ALA A 39 -27.13 -3.75 0.52
N LYS A 40 -26.75 -3.47 -0.72
CA LYS A 40 -26.05 -4.42 -1.59
C LYS A 40 -24.66 -3.91 -1.89
N ARG A 41 -23.67 -4.79 -1.82
CA ARG A 41 -22.28 -4.47 -2.16
C ARG A 41 -21.80 -5.42 -3.25
N GLU A 42 -21.16 -4.87 -4.28
CA GLU A 42 -20.47 -5.67 -5.28
C GLU A 42 -19.20 -6.27 -4.67
N GLU A 43 -19.01 -7.57 -4.87
CA GLU A 43 -17.91 -8.37 -4.36
C GLU A 43 -17.31 -9.23 -5.48
N TRP A 44 -16.06 -9.66 -5.31
CA TRP A 44 -15.41 -10.59 -6.25
C TRP A 44 -15.22 -11.97 -5.63
N GLY A 45 -15.84 -12.97 -6.26
CA GLY A 45 -15.68 -14.39 -5.93
C GLY A 45 -14.85 -15.14 -6.96
N ALA A 46 -14.69 -16.44 -6.76
CA ALA A 46 -14.00 -17.34 -7.70
C ALA A 46 -14.66 -17.33 -9.09
N ASP A 47 -15.98 -17.15 -9.15
CA ASP A 47 -16.78 -17.18 -10.38
C ASP A 47 -17.04 -15.79 -10.98
N GLY A 48 -16.34 -14.76 -10.49
CA GLY A 48 -16.48 -13.37 -10.95
C GLY A 48 -17.23 -12.47 -9.96
N PRO A 49 -17.68 -11.28 -10.42
CA PRO A 49 -18.36 -10.31 -9.57
C PRO A 49 -19.77 -10.80 -9.19
N PHE A 50 -20.19 -10.55 -7.96
CA PHE A 50 -21.53 -10.83 -7.47
C PHE A 50 -22.01 -9.74 -6.50
N MET A 51 -23.33 -9.67 -6.28
CA MET A 51 -23.91 -8.73 -5.30
C MET A 51 -24.17 -9.46 -3.98
N GLU A 52 -23.53 -9.01 -2.92
CA GLU A 52 -23.75 -9.49 -1.54
C GLU A 52 -24.81 -8.63 -0.85
N ASP A 53 -25.83 -9.26 -0.24
CA ASP A 53 -26.74 -8.58 0.68
C ASP A 53 -26.03 -8.37 2.02
N VAL A 54 -25.89 -7.12 2.44
CA VAL A 54 -25.08 -6.73 3.61
C VAL A 54 -25.82 -5.74 4.50
N LYS A 55 -25.41 -5.67 5.77
CA LYS A 55 -25.70 -4.52 6.64
C LYS A 55 -24.52 -3.57 6.58
N GLY A 56 -24.75 -2.31 6.24
CA GLY A 56 -23.65 -1.34 6.12
C GLY A 56 -24.07 0.12 6.19
N LEU A 57 -23.07 0.97 6.01
CA LEU A 57 -23.20 2.42 5.83
C LEU A 57 -22.82 2.77 4.40
N VAL A 58 -23.79 3.33 3.65
CA VAL A 58 -23.57 3.81 2.29
C VAL A 58 -22.93 5.19 2.32
N PHE A 59 -21.87 5.41 1.52
CA PHE A 59 -21.27 6.71 1.31
C PHE A 59 -20.74 6.86 -0.11
N HIS A 60 -20.76 8.09 -0.63
CA HIS A 60 -20.24 8.38 -1.96
C HIS A 60 -18.71 8.48 -1.97
N ASN A 61 -18.04 7.81 -2.91
CA ASN A 61 -16.62 7.96 -3.24
C ASN A 61 -16.49 8.84 -4.50
N PRO A 62 -16.04 10.10 -4.38
CA PRO A 62 -15.96 11.03 -5.50
C PRO A 62 -14.79 10.77 -6.46
N LYS A 63 -13.82 9.93 -6.07
CA LYS A 63 -12.70 9.54 -6.92
C LYS A 63 -13.17 8.68 -8.09
N ASP A 64 -13.96 7.65 -7.77
CA ASP A 64 -14.49 6.68 -8.74
C ASP A 64 -15.94 7.00 -9.14
N ASN A 65 -16.51 8.06 -8.56
CA ASN A 65 -17.87 8.53 -8.80
C ASN A 65 -18.93 7.42 -8.58
N CYS A 66 -18.80 6.68 -7.49
CA CYS A 66 -19.70 5.58 -7.14
C CYS A 66 -20.17 5.65 -5.68
N GLU A 67 -21.25 4.94 -5.37
CA GLU A 67 -21.62 4.65 -3.99
C GLU A 67 -20.85 3.43 -3.49
N GLN A 68 -20.46 3.47 -2.22
CA GLN A 68 -19.74 2.41 -1.55
C GLN A 68 -20.45 2.03 -0.26
N VAL A 69 -20.24 0.79 0.19
CA VAL A 69 -20.94 0.24 1.35
C VAL A 69 -19.93 -0.27 2.36
N LEU A 70 -19.66 0.55 3.38
CA LEU A 70 -18.86 0.11 4.52
C LEU A 70 -19.62 -0.96 5.31
N LYS A 71 -19.17 -2.21 5.22
CA LYS A 71 -19.81 -3.35 5.90
C LYS A 71 -19.73 -3.21 7.42
N GLN A 72 -20.85 -3.46 8.10
CA GLN A 72 -20.91 -3.45 9.56
C GLN A 72 -20.08 -4.59 10.18
N LYS A 73 -19.98 -5.73 9.49
CA LYS A 73 -19.35 -6.94 10.02
C LYS A 73 -17.83 -6.83 10.09
N ASP A 74 -17.22 -6.28 9.05
CA ASP A 74 -15.77 -6.33 8.81
C ASP A 74 -15.26 -5.20 7.91
N GLY A 75 -16.03 -4.12 7.75
CA GLY A 75 -15.64 -2.98 6.94
C GLY A 75 -14.43 -2.22 7.47
N CYS A 76 -13.56 -1.83 6.55
CA CYS A 76 -12.45 -0.92 6.78
C CYS A 76 -12.58 0.29 5.84
N LEU A 77 -12.24 1.47 6.34
CA LEU A 77 -11.98 2.63 5.49
C LEU A 77 -10.52 2.61 5.07
N ILE A 78 -10.24 3.08 3.86
CA ILE A 78 -8.90 3.05 3.28
C ILE A 78 -8.65 4.29 2.43
N CYS A 79 -7.43 4.81 2.52
CA CYS A 79 -6.93 5.94 1.74
C CYS A 79 -5.44 5.77 1.44
N TYR A 80 -4.88 6.50 0.49
CA TYR A 80 -3.41 6.53 0.34
C TYR A 80 -2.77 7.25 1.54
N ASP A 81 -1.57 6.83 1.91
CA ASP A 81 -0.76 7.50 2.92
C ASP A 81 -0.18 8.79 2.31
N ALA A 82 -0.07 9.82 3.14
CA ALA A 82 0.52 11.11 2.77
C ALA A 82 1.07 11.77 4.04
N PRO A 83 2.02 12.73 3.92
CA PRO A 83 2.64 13.35 5.09
C PRO A 83 1.63 13.85 6.13
N GLY A 84 1.72 13.33 7.36
CA GLY A 84 0.87 13.71 8.50
C GLY A 84 -0.55 13.16 8.48
N ARG A 85 -0.95 12.39 7.46
CA ARG A 85 -2.33 11.93 7.26
C ARG A 85 -2.74 10.94 8.34
N LYS A 86 -1.90 9.93 8.60
CA LYS A 86 -2.16 8.92 9.65
C LYS A 86 -2.28 9.55 11.03
N GLU A 87 -1.41 10.52 11.33
CA GLU A 87 -1.39 11.23 12.62
C GLU A 87 -2.66 12.06 12.83
N LYS A 88 -3.15 12.74 11.78
CA LYS A 88 -4.43 13.47 11.82
C LYS A 88 -5.63 12.55 12.02
N ILE A 89 -5.60 11.37 11.40
CA ILE A 89 -6.65 10.35 11.55
C ILE A 89 -6.67 9.83 12.99
N ASN A 90 -5.51 9.41 13.51
CA ASN A 90 -5.39 8.94 14.90
C ASN A 90 -5.84 10.01 15.90
N ARG A 91 -5.42 11.25 15.70
CA ARG A 91 -5.82 12.37 16.57
C ARG A 91 -7.33 12.57 16.58
N TYR A 92 -8.00 12.50 15.43
CA TYR A 92 -9.46 12.59 15.38
C TYR A 92 -10.10 11.47 16.20
N ILE A 93 -9.65 10.22 16.01
CA ILE A 93 -10.18 9.06 16.73
C ILE A 93 -9.98 9.20 18.25
N GLU A 94 -8.82 9.70 18.69
CA GLU A 94 -8.52 9.97 20.10
C GLU A 94 -9.43 11.06 20.69
N GLN A 95 -9.72 12.10 19.91
CA GLN A 95 -10.59 13.22 20.33
C GLN A 95 -12.08 12.86 20.30
N HIS A 96 -12.46 11.84 19.54
CA HIS A 96 -13.84 11.39 19.33
C HIS A 96 -13.95 9.88 19.58
N PRO A 97 -13.83 9.41 20.83
CA PRO A 97 -13.86 7.97 21.15
C PRO A 97 -15.15 7.27 20.71
N GLU A 98 -16.24 8.02 20.50
CA GLU A 98 -17.51 7.53 20.01
C GLU A 98 -17.56 7.30 18.49
N THR A 99 -16.49 7.62 17.75
CA THR A 99 -16.42 7.58 16.28
C THR A 99 -17.03 6.32 15.68
N PHE A 100 -16.78 5.16 16.27
CA PHE A 100 -17.21 3.86 15.73
C PHE A 100 -18.47 3.29 16.39
N ASN A 101 -19.13 4.02 17.30
CA ASN A 101 -20.27 3.49 18.05
C ASN A 101 -21.51 3.28 17.18
N ASN A 102 -21.78 4.22 16.27
CA ASN A 102 -22.96 4.18 15.42
C ASN A 102 -22.75 4.95 14.11
N ILE A 103 -23.69 4.79 13.18
CA ILE A 103 -23.63 5.44 11.87
C ILE A 103 -23.57 6.98 11.93
N ILE A 104 -24.06 7.63 13.00
CA ILE A 104 -24.07 9.10 13.09
C ILE A 104 -22.65 9.60 13.28
N HIS A 105 -21.92 9.05 14.26
CA HIS A 105 -20.52 9.44 14.51
C HIS A 105 -19.59 8.97 13.39
N LEU A 106 -19.85 7.79 12.84
CA LEU A 106 -19.06 7.27 11.72
C LEU A 106 -19.23 8.13 10.46
N ASN A 107 -20.44 8.61 10.16
CA ASN A 107 -20.65 9.56 9.05
C ASN A 107 -19.91 10.88 9.25
N LYS A 108 -19.90 11.42 10.48
CA LYS A 108 -19.12 12.63 10.78
C LYS A 108 -17.64 12.42 10.50
N PHE A 109 -17.11 11.27 10.90
CA PHE A 109 -15.73 10.91 10.62
C PHE A 109 -15.45 10.73 9.12
N ILE A 110 -16.33 10.05 8.38
CA ILE A 110 -16.21 9.92 6.92
C ILE A 110 -16.20 11.30 6.25
N ASN A 111 -17.06 12.23 6.68
CA ASN A 111 -17.09 13.59 6.12
C ASN A 111 -15.80 14.35 6.45
N TYR A 112 -15.31 14.27 7.68
CA TYR A 112 -14.00 14.82 8.05
C TYR A 112 -12.88 14.25 7.16
N LEU A 113 -12.86 12.94 6.94
CA LEU A 113 -11.88 12.32 6.05
C LEU A 113 -12.03 12.83 4.62
N LYS A 114 -13.23 12.95 4.07
CA LYS A 114 -13.44 13.47 2.72
C LYS A 114 -12.91 14.89 2.52
N GLU A 115 -12.97 15.72 3.55
CA GLU A 115 -12.45 17.09 3.52
C GLU A 115 -10.93 17.16 3.70
N ASN A 116 -10.33 16.23 4.44
CA ASN A 116 -8.93 16.30 4.88
C ASN A 116 -7.99 15.30 4.18
N VAL A 117 -8.57 14.29 3.53
CA VAL A 117 -7.87 13.22 2.82
C VAL A 117 -8.23 13.36 1.35
N VAL A 118 -7.56 14.31 0.68
CA VAL A 118 -7.76 14.59 -0.75
C VAL A 118 -6.54 14.19 -1.57
N ASN A 119 -6.76 13.82 -2.83
CA ASN A 119 -5.69 13.59 -3.81
C ASN A 119 -5.21 14.90 -4.45
N GLU A 120 -4.23 14.83 -5.35
CA GLU A 120 -3.68 15.99 -6.05
C GLU A 120 -4.73 16.78 -6.86
N GLY A 121 -5.81 16.12 -7.28
CA GLY A 121 -6.95 16.75 -7.96
C GLY A 121 -8.00 17.35 -7.01
N GLY A 122 -7.73 17.41 -5.70
CA GLY A 122 -8.64 17.96 -4.69
C GLY A 122 -9.87 17.10 -4.40
N LYS A 123 -9.95 15.88 -4.94
CA LYS A 123 -11.05 14.95 -4.65
C LYS A 123 -10.73 14.11 -3.42
N ALA A 124 -11.74 13.77 -2.63
CA ALA A 124 -11.56 12.85 -1.51
C ALA A 124 -10.96 11.52 -1.99
N ASP A 125 -9.89 11.10 -1.33
CA ASP A 125 -9.16 9.86 -1.56
C ASP A 125 -9.53 8.87 -0.46
N LEU A 126 -10.80 8.49 -0.41
CA LEU A 126 -11.36 7.62 0.63
C LEU A 126 -12.28 6.59 -0.02
N TRP A 127 -12.05 5.32 0.29
CA TRP A 127 -12.91 4.24 -0.15
C TRP A 127 -13.09 3.17 0.94
N ASP A 128 -14.02 2.25 0.72
CA ASP A 128 -14.22 1.09 1.59
C ASP A 128 -13.40 -0.13 1.14
N THR A 129 -13.14 -1.00 2.11
CA THR A 129 -12.58 -2.33 1.93
C THR A 129 -13.04 -3.19 3.11
N ASP A 130 -12.38 -4.33 3.35
CA ASP A 130 -12.70 -5.23 4.46
C ASP A 130 -11.44 -5.76 5.15
N VAL A 131 -11.65 -6.42 6.30
CA VAL A 131 -10.60 -7.02 7.11
C VAL A 131 -9.82 -8.12 6.35
N ASN A 132 -10.43 -8.85 5.42
CA ASN A 132 -9.72 -9.88 4.65
C ASN A 132 -8.70 -9.26 3.71
N PHE A 133 -9.12 -8.22 2.97
CA PHE A 133 -8.21 -7.44 2.13
C PHE A 133 -7.09 -6.84 2.98
N ALA A 134 -7.44 -6.22 4.11
CA ALA A 134 -6.49 -5.57 5.00
C ALA A 134 -5.42 -6.55 5.55
N ALA A 135 -5.82 -7.75 5.97
CA ALA A 135 -4.91 -8.82 6.39
C ALA A 135 -4.04 -9.38 5.25
N GLY A 136 -4.49 -9.22 4.00
CA GLY A 136 -3.75 -9.61 2.81
C GLY A 136 -2.59 -8.67 2.45
N LEU A 137 -2.49 -7.50 3.08
CA LEU A 137 -1.44 -6.53 2.80
C LEU A 137 -0.08 -6.96 3.38
N LYS A 138 1.01 -6.33 2.92
CA LYS A 138 2.37 -6.64 3.37
C LYS A 138 2.59 -6.12 4.79
N ASP A 139 3.13 -6.97 5.67
CA ASP A 139 3.41 -6.61 7.06
C ASP A 139 2.17 -6.09 7.82
N ALA A 140 0.96 -6.43 7.34
CA ALA A 140 -0.27 -6.15 8.05
C ALA A 140 -0.34 -6.97 9.34
N PRO A 141 -1.05 -6.48 10.37
CA PRO A 141 -1.37 -7.30 11.54
C PRO A 141 -2.07 -8.59 11.12
N ALA A 142 -1.95 -9.63 11.95
CA ALA A 142 -2.77 -10.82 11.80
C ALA A 142 -4.26 -10.43 11.80
N LYS A 143 -5.09 -11.21 11.11
CA LYS A 143 -6.50 -10.86 10.88
C LYS A 143 -7.24 -10.58 12.19
N GLU A 144 -6.96 -11.39 13.21
CA GLU A 144 -7.47 -11.29 14.57
C GLU A 144 -7.03 -10.01 15.30
N ASP A 145 -5.92 -9.39 14.92
CA ASP A 145 -5.36 -8.17 15.53
C ASP A 145 -5.83 -6.89 14.84
N ILE A 146 -6.49 -7.00 13.69
CA ILE A 146 -7.11 -5.88 12.99
C ILE A 146 -8.39 -5.49 13.74
N LYS A 147 -8.24 -4.58 14.72
CA LYS A 147 -9.31 -4.11 15.60
C LYS A 147 -9.76 -2.69 15.26
N ILE A 148 -11.02 -2.42 15.56
CA ILE A 148 -11.66 -1.10 15.39
C ILE A 148 -10.78 0.00 16.01
N GLY A 149 -10.59 1.09 15.27
CA GLY A 149 -9.80 2.24 15.71
C GLY A 149 -8.28 2.04 15.73
N LYS A 150 -7.77 0.82 15.52
CA LYS A 150 -6.32 0.58 15.39
C LYS A 150 -5.87 0.85 13.96
N VAL A 151 -5.51 2.10 13.69
CA VAL A 151 -5.05 2.54 12.37
C VAL A 151 -3.64 2.04 12.08
N PHE A 152 -3.45 1.46 10.90
CA PHE A 152 -2.12 1.05 10.42
C PHE A 152 -1.93 1.44 8.96
N SER A 153 -0.67 1.45 8.51
CA SER A 153 -0.34 1.73 7.11
C SER A 153 0.39 0.52 6.52
N SER A 154 0.06 0.18 5.28
CA SER A 154 0.61 -1.01 4.60
C SER A 154 0.58 -0.85 3.08
N VAL A 155 1.21 -1.76 2.33
CA VAL A 155 1.20 -1.83 0.85
C VAL A 155 0.68 -3.18 0.39
N LYS A 156 0.25 -3.32 -0.87
CA LYS A 156 -0.08 -4.66 -1.39
C LYS A 156 1.21 -5.48 -1.50
N LYS A 157 1.15 -6.77 -1.17
CA LYS A 157 2.32 -7.68 -1.26
C LYS A 157 2.99 -7.65 -2.64
N LYS A 158 2.19 -7.59 -3.71
CA LYS A 158 2.68 -7.52 -5.10
C LYS A 158 3.36 -6.19 -5.48
N GLU A 159 3.21 -5.15 -4.66
CA GLU A 159 3.84 -3.84 -4.91
C GLU A 159 5.23 -3.74 -4.28
N ALA A 160 5.57 -4.65 -3.34
CA ALA A 160 6.93 -4.72 -2.82
C ALA A 160 7.88 -5.26 -3.89
N VAL A 161 9.08 -4.69 -3.91
CA VAL A 161 10.13 -5.03 -4.85
C VAL A 161 11.33 -5.60 -4.12
N ASN A 162 12.02 -6.50 -4.81
CA ASN A 162 13.36 -6.90 -4.42
C ASN A 162 14.36 -6.03 -5.16
N ALA A 163 15.41 -5.61 -4.46
CA ALA A 163 16.44 -4.76 -5.01
C ALA A 163 17.85 -5.25 -4.66
N VAL A 164 18.79 -5.00 -5.56
CA VAL A 164 20.22 -5.26 -5.37
C VAL A 164 20.97 -3.97 -5.66
N LEU A 165 21.76 -3.49 -4.70
CA LEU A 165 22.59 -2.31 -4.89
C LEU A 165 23.80 -2.68 -5.77
N VAL A 166 24.06 -1.87 -6.80
CA VAL A 166 25.24 -1.98 -7.67
C VAL A 166 26.11 -0.73 -7.54
N ASN A 167 27.42 -0.94 -7.68
CA ASN A 167 28.41 0.12 -7.57
C ASN A 167 28.31 1.13 -8.73
N PRO A 168 28.84 2.36 -8.55
CA PRO A 168 28.99 3.32 -9.64
C PRO A 168 29.70 2.74 -10.86
N GLY A 169 29.28 3.15 -12.07
CA GLY A 169 29.88 2.70 -13.33
C GLY A 169 29.52 1.28 -13.76
N VAL A 170 28.76 0.53 -12.96
CA VAL A 170 28.25 -0.78 -13.37
C VAL A 170 27.26 -0.61 -14.52
N GLU A 171 27.58 -1.21 -15.66
CA GLU A 171 26.69 -1.31 -16.81
C GLU A 171 25.76 -2.51 -16.65
N PHE A 172 24.49 -2.35 -17.02
CA PHE A 172 23.46 -3.39 -17.08
C PHE A 172 22.85 -3.41 -18.48
N GLU A 173 22.69 -4.59 -19.06
CA GLU A 173 22.13 -4.79 -20.39
C GLU A 173 20.75 -4.11 -20.60
N GLY A 174 19.93 -4.08 -19.55
CA GLY A 174 18.61 -3.47 -19.58
C GLY A 174 17.56 -4.31 -20.33
N PRO A 175 16.30 -3.84 -20.35
CA PRO A 175 15.26 -4.40 -21.21
C PRO A 175 15.54 -4.04 -22.68
N ALA A 176 15.38 -5.02 -23.57
CA ALA A 176 15.43 -4.88 -25.02
C ALA A 176 16.63 -4.05 -25.56
N GLY A 177 17.85 -4.35 -25.10
CA GLY A 177 19.07 -3.76 -25.66
C GLY A 177 19.22 -2.26 -25.42
N THR A 178 18.69 -1.76 -24.31
CA THR A 178 18.94 -0.38 -23.82
C THR A 178 19.87 -0.44 -22.61
N PRO A 179 21.20 -0.42 -22.82
CA PRO A 179 22.16 -0.45 -21.72
C PRO A 179 21.93 0.70 -20.75
N GLN A 180 22.01 0.40 -19.47
CA GLN A 180 21.87 1.33 -18.36
C GLN A 180 23.17 1.34 -17.58
N ILE A 181 23.62 2.51 -17.14
CA ILE A 181 24.87 2.67 -16.37
C ILE A 181 24.53 3.30 -15.03
N ALA A 182 25.06 2.72 -13.96
CA ALA A 182 24.92 3.27 -12.62
C ALA A 182 25.70 4.60 -12.53
N ASP A 183 25.04 5.63 -12.02
CA ASP A 183 25.67 6.95 -11.84
C ASP A 183 26.75 6.94 -10.74
N LYS A 184 27.31 8.11 -10.43
CA LYS A 184 28.36 8.29 -9.42
C LYS A 184 27.99 7.80 -8.01
N ASP A 185 26.70 7.74 -7.69
CA ASP A 185 26.18 7.34 -6.38
C ASP A 185 25.75 5.86 -6.36
N GLY A 186 25.79 5.21 -7.52
CA GLY A 186 25.39 3.82 -7.74
C GLY A 186 23.92 3.70 -8.11
N ALA A 187 23.45 2.46 -8.29
CA ALA A 187 22.07 2.20 -8.67
C ALA A 187 21.52 0.95 -7.99
N TYR A 188 20.21 0.74 -8.05
CA TYR A 188 19.58 -0.50 -7.68
C TYR A 188 19.11 -1.25 -8.93
N LEU A 189 19.48 -2.51 -9.06
CA LEU A 189 18.71 -3.43 -9.89
C LEU A 189 17.43 -3.76 -9.12
N VAL A 190 16.28 -3.57 -9.75
CA VAL A 190 14.96 -3.81 -9.16
C VAL A 190 14.27 -4.91 -9.95
N LYS A 191 13.79 -5.93 -9.24
CA LYS A 191 12.99 -7.02 -9.82
C LYS A 191 11.53 -6.86 -9.42
N ASP A 192 10.66 -6.76 -10.42
CA ASP A 192 9.21 -6.71 -10.29
C ASP A 192 8.54 -7.73 -11.24
N GLY A 193 7.20 -7.69 -11.34
CA GLY A 193 6.45 -8.60 -12.21
C GLY A 193 6.69 -8.40 -13.72
N SER A 194 7.33 -7.31 -14.12
CA SER A 194 7.64 -6.97 -15.52
C SER A 194 9.09 -7.28 -15.92
N GLY A 195 9.97 -7.56 -14.97
CA GLY A 195 11.36 -7.97 -15.23
C GLY A 195 12.36 -7.34 -14.26
N ILE A 196 13.61 -7.19 -14.73
CA ILE A 196 14.69 -6.54 -14.01
C ILE A 196 15.04 -5.22 -14.70
N ARG A 197 15.12 -4.13 -13.93
CA ARG A 197 15.53 -2.80 -14.43
C ARG A 197 16.52 -2.14 -13.48
N MET A 198 17.34 -1.21 -13.98
CA MET A 198 18.17 -0.36 -13.12
C MET A 198 17.41 0.91 -12.78
N VAL A 199 17.53 1.35 -11.52
CA VAL A 199 16.98 2.60 -11.00
C VAL A 199 18.11 3.30 -10.27
N GLN A 200 18.39 4.56 -10.60
CA GLN A 200 19.48 5.29 -9.95
C GLN A 200 19.22 5.41 -8.45
N LYS A 201 20.27 5.38 -7.64
CA LYS A 201 20.14 5.30 -6.18
C LYS A 201 19.27 6.43 -5.62
N ALA A 202 19.46 7.66 -6.10
CA ALA A 202 18.67 8.81 -5.66
C ALA A 202 17.18 8.67 -6.02
N GLU A 203 16.87 8.19 -7.22
CA GLU A 203 15.50 7.95 -7.68
C GLU A 203 14.83 6.83 -6.89
N PHE A 204 15.56 5.74 -6.63
CA PHE A 204 15.08 4.63 -5.84
C PHE A 204 14.73 5.06 -4.42
N LEU A 205 15.62 5.80 -3.74
CA LEU A 205 15.39 6.26 -2.37
C LEU A 205 14.30 7.34 -2.27
N LYS A 206 13.98 8.01 -3.38
CA LYS A 206 12.83 8.93 -3.47
C LYS A 206 11.51 8.17 -3.62
N ALA A 207 11.50 7.08 -4.40
CA ALA A 207 10.30 6.33 -4.74
C ALA A 207 10.00 5.17 -3.78
N TYR A 208 11.00 4.66 -3.05
CA TYR A 208 10.89 3.45 -2.24
C TYR A 208 11.44 3.64 -0.83
N SER A 209 10.76 3.03 0.15
CA SER A 209 11.26 2.83 1.49
C SER A 209 11.83 1.43 1.64
N ILE A 210 13.09 1.33 2.06
CA ILE A 210 13.73 0.05 2.36
C ILE A 210 13.13 -0.51 3.65
N THR A 211 12.57 -1.71 3.57
CA THR A 211 11.93 -2.41 4.70
C THR A 211 12.80 -3.51 5.28
N LYS A 212 13.74 -4.05 4.50
CA LYS A 212 14.68 -5.08 4.95
C LYS A 212 15.97 -4.98 4.17
N VAL A 213 17.08 -5.10 4.89
CA VAL A 213 18.42 -5.22 4.33
C VAL A 213 18.98 -6.58 4.75
N PRO A 214 19.41 -7.44 3.81
CA PRO A 214 19.97 -8.73 4.16
C PRO A 214 21.32 -8.54 4.88
N ALA A 215 21.54 -9.33 5.93
CA ALA A 215 22.75 -9.24 6.77
C ALA A 215 24.06 -9.51 6.01
N THR A 216 23.99 -10.14 4.84
CA THR A 216 25.12 -10.51 3.97
C THR A 216 25.54 -9.44 2.96
N ASN A 217 25.10 -8.19 3.12
CA ASN A 217 25.55 -7.05 2.28
C ASN A 217 27.08 -6.78 2.31
N GLY A 218 27.86 -7.48 3.14
CA GLY A 218 29.32 -7.45 3.07
C GLY A 218 29.95 -8.11 1.83
N ARG A 219 29.19 -8.84 0.99
CA ARG A 219 29.73 -9.61 -0.15
C ARG A 219 29.06 -9.40 -1.51
N GLN A 220 28.15 -8.43 -1.65
CA GLN A 220 27.61 -8.03 -2.96
C GLN A 220 28.37 -6.87 -3.63
N PHE A 221 29.57 -6.56 -3.14
CA PHE A 221 30.54 -5.86 -3.97
C PHE A 221 31.07 -6.86 -4.98
N VAL A 222 30.60 -6.80 -6.23
CA VAL A 222 31.39 -7.31 -7.35
C VAL A 222 32.66 -6.46 -7.34
N ARG A 223 33.69 -6.95 -6.65
CA ARG A 223 35.06 -6.44 -6.80
C ARG A 223 35.53 -6.88 -8.17
N GLU A 224 36.17 -5.94 -8.85
CA GLU A 224 36.87 -6.11 -10.14
C GLU A 224 37.73 -7.38 -10.18
#